data_AF-A0AA39IWG0-F1
#
_entry.id   AF-A0AA39IWG0-F1
#
_cell.length_a   1.000
_cell.length_b   1.000
_cell.length_c   1.000
_cell.angle_alpha   90.00
_cell.angle_beta   90.00
_cell.angle_gamma   90.00
#
_symmetry.space_group_name_H-M   'P 1'
#
loop_
_entity.id
_entity.type
_entity.pdbx_description
1 polymer ?
#
loop_
_entity_poly.entity_id
_entity_poly.type
_entity_poly.pdbx_seq_one_letter_code
_entity_poly.pdbx_strand_id
1 'polypeptide(L)' 'MAIRDIITRWNYTHAMIERALILRKAIDNWVFATDELKPLLLTSAQWNMLEKLGSILGVRLYSYSRNDGKEVSDL' A
#
# COMPACT_ATOMS: atom_id res chain seq x y z
N MET A 1 -24.59 15.58 -8.44
CA MET A 1 -23.39 15.83 -7.61
C MET A 1 -22.35 14.77 -7.94
N ALA A 2 -21.29 15.12 -8.66
CA ALA A 2 -20.22 14.18 -8.97
C ALA A 2 -19.26 14.11 -7.77
N ILE A 3 -19.09 12.93 -7.19
CA ILE A 3 -18.07 12.70 -6.16
C ILE A 3 -16.72 12.68 -6.90
N ARG A 4 -15.86 13.67 -6.60
CA ARG A 4 -14.49 13.69 -7.12
C ARG A 4 -13.73 12.51 -6.53
N ASP A 5 -13.06 11.73 -7.37
CA ASP A 5 -12.17 10.67 -6.91
C ASP A 5 -11.03 11.30 -6.10
N ILE A 6 -11.07 11.06 -4.79
CA ILE A 6 -10.00 11.44 -3.90
C ILE A 6 -8.90 10.41 -4.10
N ILE A 7 -7.81 10.81 -4.76
CA ILE A 7 -6.64 9.99 -5.12
C ILE A 7 -6.16 9.14 -3.91
N THR A 8 -6.30 9.67 -2.70
CA THR A 8 -5.85 9.03 -1.45
C THR A 8 -6.84 8.05 -0.83
N ARG A 9 -8.12 8.00 -1.25
CA ARG A 9 -9.14 7.11 -0.64
C ARG A 9 -9.09 5.69 -1.19
N TRP A 10 -8.74 5.51 -2.46
CA TRP A 10 -8.76 4.20 -3.14
C TRP A 10 -7.39 3.53 -3.23
N ASN A 11 -6.30 4.22 -2.85
CA ASN A 11 -4.93 3.69 -2.87
C ASN A 11 -4.27 3.57 -1.48
N TYR A 12 -5.03 3.80 -0.41
CA TYR A 12 -4.46 3.86 0.95
C TYR A 12 -3.93 2.50 1.40
N THR A 13 -4.60 1.40 1.03
CA THR A 13 -4.19 0.05 1.42
C THR A 13 -2.85 -0.34 0.79
N HIS A 14 -2.64 -0.07 -0.50
CA HIS A 14 -1.35 -0.35 -1.16
C HIS A 14 -0.22 0.50 -0.56
N ALA A 15 -0.43 1.80 -0.41
CA ALA A 15 0.56 2.70 0.19
C ALA A 15 0.89 2.33 1.65
N MET A 16 -0.11 1.88 2.41
CA MET A 16 0.08 1.40 3.78
C MET A 16 0.89 0.10 3.81
N ILE A 17 0.62 -0.85 2.91
CA ILE A 17 1.37 -2.10 2.80
C ILE A 17 2.83 -1.83 2.44
N GLU A 18 3.09 -1.01 1.42
CA GLU A 18 4.45 -0.61 1.03
C GLU A 18 5.21 0.02 2.20
N ARG A 19 4.56 0.95 2.91
CA ARG A 19 5.16 1.60 4.08
C ARG A 19 5.41 0.62 5.23
N ALA A 20 4.50 -0.33 5.45
CA ALA A 20 4.67 -1.36 6.46
C ALA A 20 5.83 -2.31 6.12
N LEU A 21 6.01 -2.67 4.84
CA LEU A 21 7.13 -3.49 4.37
C LEU A 21 8.47 -2.79 4.58
N ILE A 22 8.56 -1.48 4.24
CA ILE A 22 9.76 -0.66 4.48
C ILE A 22 10.10 -0.61 5.99
N LEU A 23 9.07 -0.46 6.83
CA LEU A 23 9.23 -0.30 8.27
C LEU A 23 9.20 -1.63 9.06
N ARG A 24 9.21 -2.78 8.38
CA ARG A 24 9.02 -4.10 9.01
C ARG A 24 9.86 -4.30 10.26
N LYS A 25 11.17 -4.06 10.20
CA LYS A 25 12.08 -4.22 11.36
C LYS A 25 11.72 -3.29 12.52
N ALA A 26 11.34 -2.05 12.23
CA ALA A 26 10.95 -1.08 13.25
C ALA A 26 9.60 -1.46 13.89
N ILE A 27 8.65 -1.94 13.09
CA ILE A 27 7.35 -2.43 13.56
C ILE A 27 7.53 -3.66 14.44
N ASP A 28 8.29 -4.67 13.98
CA ASP A 28 8.55 -5.89 14.75
C ASP A 28 9.22 -5.56 16.10
N ASN A 29 10.21 -4.66 16.11
CA ASN A 29 10.87 -4.22 17.34
C ASN A 29 9.92 -3.47 18.28
N TRP A 30 9.09 -2.56 17.74
CA TRP A 30 8.14 -1.78 18.54
C TRP A 30 7.04 -2.64 19.14
N VAL A 31 6.48 -3.57 18.36
CA VAL A 31 5.46 -4.52 18.82
C VAL A 31 6.04 -5.47 19.85
N PHE A 32 7.28 -5.93 19.67
CA PHE A 32 7.96 -6.78 20.65
C PHE A 32 8.20 -6.07 21.99
N ALA A 33 8.56 -4.78 21.94
CA ALA A 33 8.81 -3.95 23.12
C ALA A 33 7.53 -3.51 23.86
N THR A 34 6.36 -3.59 23.21
CA THR A 34 5.09 -3.13 23.77
C THR A 34 4.19 -4.31 24.08
N ASP A 35 4.06 -4.67 25.37
CA ASP A 35 3.34 -5.88 25.81
C ASP A 35 1.89 -5.97 25.28
N GLU A 36 1.19 -4.85 25.22
CA GLU A 36 -0.19 -4.77 24.71
C GLU A 36 -0.32 -5.12 23.22
N LEU A 37 0.75 -4.91 22.45
CA LEU A 37 0.75 -5.10 21.00
C LEU A 37 1.28 -6.48 20.59
N LYS A 38 1.89 -7.25 21.49
CA LYS A 38 2.41 -8.60 21.21
C LYS A 38 1.42 -9.52 20.48
N PRO A 39 0.10 -9.50 20.74
CA PRO A 39 -0.86 -10.30 19.97
C PRO A 39 -0.96 -9.93 18.48
N LEU A 40 -0.52 -8.72 18.11
CA LEU A 40 -0.52 -8.19 16.74
C LEU A 40 0.78 -8.45 15.98
N LEU A 41 1.74 -9.16 16.60
CA LEU A 41 3.01 -9.50 15.95
C LEU A 41 2.72 -10.38 14.72
N LEU A 42 3.15 -9.90 13.56
CA LEU A 42 2.96 -10.64 12.32
C LEU A 42 4.03 -11.72 12.18
N THR A 43 3.58 -12.92 11.84
CA THR A 43 4.46 -14.02 11.46
C THR A 43 5.12 -13.74 10.10
N SER A 44 6.24 -14.42 9.83
CA SER A 44 6.90 -14.36 8.53
C SER A 44 5.96 -14.72 7.36
N ALA A 45 5.03 -15.65 7.57
CA ALA A 45 4.03 -16.02 6.56
C ALA A 45 3.06 -14.88 6.26
N GLN A 46 2.62 -14.13 7.29
CA GLN A 46 1.75 -12.96 7.11
C GLN A 46 2.47 -11.79 6.43
N TRP A 47 3.75 -11.57 6.76
CA TRP A 47 4.59 -10.60 6.04
C TRP A 47 4.73 -10.96 4.56
N ASN A 48 4.98 -12.24 4.23
CA ASN A 48 5.05 -12.70 2.84
C ASN A 48 3.69 -12.58 2.12
N MET A 49 2.57 -12.74 2.85
CA MET A 49 1.24 -12.51 2.30
C MET A 49 1.02 -11.02 1.99
N LEU A 50 1.46 -10.11 2.86
CA LEU A 50 1.39 -8.67 2.63
C LEU A 50 2.19 -8.25 1.39
N GLU A 51 3.39 -8.81 1.19
CA GLU A 51 4.21 -8.55 0.00
C GLU A 51 3.50 -8.96 -1.30
N LYS A 52 2.85 -10.13 -1.30
CA LYS A 52 2.02 -10.59 -2.43
C LYS A 52 0.82 -9.67 -2.67
N LEU A 53 0.15 -9.24 -1.60
CA LEU A 53 -1.00 -8.33 -1.69
C LEU A 53 -0.57 -6.96 -2.21
N GLY A 54 0.56 -6.42 -1.75
CA GLY A 54 1.14 -5.18 -2.26
C GLY A 54 1.41 -5.29 -3.77
N SER A 55 2.03 -6.39 -4.19
CA SER A 55 2.30 -6.67 -5.61
C SER A 55 1.03 -6.70 -6.46
N ILE A 56 -0.03 -7.36 -6.01
CA ILE A 56 -1.32 -7.44 -6.74
C ILE A 56 -1.98 -6.06 -6.81
N LEU A 57 -1.97 -5.31 -5.71
CA LEU A 57 -2.60 -3.99 -5.64
C LEU A 57 -1.84 -2.93 -6.44
N GLY A 58 -0.51 -3.05 -6.57
CA GLY A 58 0.35 -2.12 -7.32
C GLY A 58 0.13 -2.14 -8.84
N VAL A 59 -0.43 -3.22 -9.39
CA VAL A 59 -0.67 -3.37 -10.85
C VAL A 59 -1.65 -2.32 -11.38
N ARG A 60 -2.57 -1.80 -10.56
CA ARG A 60 -3.61 -0.85 -11.02
C ARG A 60 -3.15 0.61 -11.11
N LEU A 61 -2.00 0.97 -10.52
CA LEU A 61 -1.49 2.34 -10.55
C LEU A 61 -0.64 2.64 -11.79
N TYR A 62 0.01 1.63 -12.36
CA TYR A 62 0.78 1.78 -13.61
C TYR A 62 -0.12 2.07 -14.82
N SER A 63 -1.37 1.62 -14.83
CA SER A 63 -2.32 1.91 -15.90
C SER A 63 -3.00 3.27 -15.76
N TYR A 64 -3.08 3.83 -14.55
CA TYR A 64 -3.63 5.17 -14.32
C TYR A 64 -2.60 6.27 -14.65
N SER A 65 -1.34 6.09 -14.23
CA SER A 65 -0.28 7.09 -14.45
C SER A 65 0.18 7.24 -15.90
N ARG A 66 -0.27 6.39 -16.83
CA ARG A 66 0.06 6.49 -18.27
C ARG A 66 -0.92 7.38 -19.06
N ASN A 67 -2.05 7.77 -18.47
CA ASN A 67 -3.05 8.59 -19.15
C ASN A 67 -2.89 10.09 -18.91
N ASP A 68 -2.02 10.52 -18.00
CA ASP A 68 -1.78 11.93 -17.68
C ASP A 68 -0.76 12.62 -18.61
N GLY A 69 -0.48 12.02 -19.78
CA GLY A 69 0.60 12.48 -20.68
C GLY A 69 0.32 12.37 -22.18
N LYS A 70 -0.93 12.10 -22.60
CA LYS A 70 -1.34 12.35 -23.99
C LYS A 70 -2.29 13.53 -24.00
N GLU A 71 -1.68 14.71 -24.12
CA GLU A 71 -2.36 15.85 -24.71
C GLU A 71 -3.06 15.38 -25.98
N VAL A 72 -4.36 15.68 -26.05
CA VAL A 72 -5.13 15.65 -27.28
C VAL A 72 -4.57 16.79 -28.14
N SER A 73 -3.43 16.53 -28.75
CA SER A 73 -2.91 17.27 -29.89
C SER A 73 -2.80 16.23 -31.01
N ASP A 74 -3.91 16.00 -31.70
CA ASP A 74 -3.97 15.78 -33.15
C ASP A 74 -5.37 15.27 -33.53
N LEU A 75 -6.13 16.19 -34.14
CA LEU A 75 -7.36 16.04 -34.94
C LEU A 75 -8.68 15.83 -34.20
#